data_AF-A0A1V4VRF3-F1
#
_entry.id   AF-A0A1V4VRF3-F1
#
_cell.length_a   1.000
_cell.length_b   1.000
_cell.length_c   1.000
_cell.angle_alpha   90.00
_cell.angle_beta   90.00
_cell.angle_gamma   90.00
#
_symmetry.space_group_name_H-M   'P 1'
#
loop_
_entity.id
_entity.type
_entity.pdbx_description
1 polymer ?
#
loop_
_entity_poly.entity_id
_entity_poly.type
_entity_poly.pdbx_seq_one_letter_code
_entity_poly.pdbx_strand_id
1 'polypeptide(L)' 'MQEEGEGLKDNLIQNFGAGIHYSYVDVQSNEMKNYPEIAAIMDRVNLPLIVINGQPRFHGGISNEMISDAVSELV' A
#
# COMPACT_ATOMS: atom_id res chain seq x y z
N MET A 1 -1.34 10.58 -6.54
CA MET A 1 -1.72 9.42 -5.70
C MET A 1 -1.93 8.15 -6.50
N GLN A 2 -2.97 8.02 -7.35
CA GLN A 2 -3.13 6.78 -8.14
C GLN A 2 -1.96 6.53 -9.10
N GLU A 3 -1.51 7.54 -9.84
CA GLU A 3 -0.35 7.41 -10.75
C GLU A 3 0.95 7.02 -9.99
N GLU A 4 1.19 7.61 -8.82
CA GLU A 4 2.31 7.24 -7.95
C GLU A 4 2.20 5.79 -7.46
N GLY A 5 0.97 5.35 -7.15
CA GLY A 5 0.67 3.97 -6.78
C GLY A 5 0.91 2.97 -7.91
N GLU A 6 0.53 3.31 -9.15
CA GLU A 6 0.84 2.47 -10.32
C GLU A 6 2.36 2.40 -10.57
N GLY A 7 3.10 3.50 -10.39
CA GLY A 7 4.56 3.48 -10.48
C GLY A 7 5.21 2.58 -9.43
N LEU A 8 4.69 2.59 -8.19
CA LEU A 8 5.11 1.67 -7.13
C LEU A 8 4.81 0.21 -7.49
N LYS A 9 3.61 -0.08 -8.00
CA LYS A 9 3.22 -1.41 -8.45
C LYS A 9 4.18 -1.95 -9.49
N ASP A 10 4.50 -1.17 -10.52
CA ASP A 10 5.40 -1.59 -11.58
C ASP A 10 6.80 -1.94 -11.02
N ASN A 11 7.29 -1.13 -10.08
CA ASN A 11 8.56 -1.38 -9.40
C ASN A 11 8.53 -2.69 -8.58
N LEU A 12 7.48 -2.92 -7.80
CA LEU A 12 7.34 -4.13 -6.99
C LEU A 12 7.18 -5.39 -7.86
N ILE A 13 6.40 -5.33 -8.95
CA ILE A 13 6.23 -6.46 -9.87
C ILE A 13 7.54 -6.77 -10.59
N GLN A 14 8.32 -5.75 -10.97
CA GLN A 14 9.64 -5.96 -11.58
C GLN A 14 10.62 -6.66 -10.63
N ASN A 15 10.58 -6.32 -9.33
CA ASN A 15 11.52 -6.85 -8.35
C ASN A 15 11.11 -8.24 -7.80
N PHE A 16 9.81 -8.49 -7.61
CA PHE A 16 9.31 -9.66 -6.89
C PHE A 16 8.37 -10.55 -7.73
N GLY A 17 8.04 -10.13 -8.95
CA GLY A 17 7.26 -10.91 -9.91
C GLY A 17 5.84 -11.24 -9.44
N ALA A 18 5.40 -12.46 -9.77
CA ALA A 18 4.03 -12.93 -9.50
C ALA A 18 3.70 -13.13 -8.01
N GLY A 19 4.68 -13.00 -7.10
CA GLY A 19 4.45 -13.05 -5.66
C GLY A 19 3.74 -11.81 -5.10
N ILE A 20 3.63 -10.73 -5.88
CA ILE A 20 3.00 -9.48 -5.46
C ILE A 20 1.58 -9.38 -6.02
N HIS A 21 0.63 -9.19 -5.12
CA HIS A 21 -0.70 -8.70 -5.46
C HIS A 21 -0.81 -7.25 -5.02
N TYR A 22 -1.10 -6.36 -5.98
CA TYR A 22 -1.24 -4.93 -5.73
C TYR A 22 -2.69 -4.49 -5.93
N SER A 23 -3.16 -3.58 -5.08
CA SER A 23 -4.44 -2.90 -5.22
C SER A 23 -4.31 -1.45 -4.76
N TYR A 24 -4.81 -0.52 -5.55
CA TYR A 24 -5.03 0.86 -5.14
C TYR A 24 -6.48 0.99 -4.63
N VAL A 25 -6.65 1.57 -3.45
CA VAL A 25 -7.98 1.80 -2.85
C VAL A 25 -8.13 3.30 -2.60
N ASP A 26 -9.15 3.91 -3.22
CA ASP A 26 -9.55 5.27 -2.89
C ASP A 26 -10.31 5.25 -1.55
N VAL A 27 -9.78 5.97 -0.56
CA VAL A 27 -10.35 6.00 0.80
C VAL A 27 -11.71 6.69 0.88
N GLN A 28 -12.09 7.46 -0.14
CA GLN A 28 -13.41 8.07 -0.25
C GLN A 28 -14.43 7.15 -0.94
N SER A 29 -13.97 6.05 -1.54
CA SER A 29 -14.82 5.11 -2.26
C SER A 29 -15.54 4.12 -1.33
N ASN A 30 -16.56 3.45 -1.88
CA ASN A 30 -17.25 2.37 -1.18
C ASN A 30 -16.37 1.12 -0.97
N GLU A 31 -15.21 1.01 -1.61
CA GLU A 31 -14.31 -0.14 -1.48
C GLU A 31 -13.73 -0.27 -0.07
N MET A 32 -13.64 0.84 0.67
CA MET A 32 -13.22 0.83 2.09
C MET A 32 -14.08 -0.05 2.99
N LYS A 33 -15.32 -0.37 2.57
CA LYS A 33 -16.18 -1.33 3.29
C LYS A 33 -15.61 -2.74 3.34
N ASN A 34 -14.71 -3.08 2.41
CA ASN A 34 -14.00 -4.35 2.39
C ASN A 34 -12.83 -4.39 3.40
N TYR A 35 -12.45 -3.25 3.98
CA TYR A 35 -11.28 -3.11 4.85
C TYR A 35 -11.64 -2.38 6.17
N PRO A 36 -12.54 -2.93 7.00
CA PRO A 36 -13.04 -2.25 8.20
C PRO A 36 -11.95 -1.93 9.23
N GLU A 37 -10.92 -2.77 9.36
CA GLU A 37 -9.80 -2.54 10.27
C GLU A 37 -8.93 -1.36 9.83
N ILE A 38 -8.77 -1.17 8.52
CA ILE A 38 -8.05 -0.03 7.96
C ILE A 38 -8.88 1.25 8.10
N ALA A 39 -10.20 1.16 7.82
CA ALA A 39 -11.12 2.28 8.00
C ALA A 39 -11.10 2.82 9.45
N ALA A 40 -10.94 1.94 10.45
CA ALA A 40 -10.93 2.29 11.86
C ALA A 40 -9.70 3.11 12.31
N ILE A 41 -8.63 3.18 11.51
CA ILE A 41 -7.41 3.93 11.82
C ILE A 41 -7.20 5.14 10.91
N MET A 42 -8.11 5.40 9.97
CA MET A 42 -7.97 6.45 8.96
C MET A 42 -7.89 7.86 9.54
N ASP A 43 -8.46 8.09 10.72
CA ASP A 43 -8.42 9.36 11.45
C ASP A 43 -7.06 9.65 12.10
N ARG A 44 -6.16 8.66 12.16
CA ARG A 44 -4.88 8.72 12.86
C ARG A 44 -3.66 8.69 11.95
N VAL A 45 -3.86 8.55 10.64
CA VAL A 45 -2.77 8.38 9.66
C VAL A 45 -2.78 9.51 8.64
N ASN A 46 -1.60 9.78 8.08
CA ASN A 46 -1.47 10.69 6.94
C ASN A 46 -1.47 9.86 5.65
N LEU A 47 -2.18 10.31 4.62
CA LEU A 47 -2.16 9.64 3.32
C LEU A 47 -0.87 9.97 2.54
N PRO A 48 -0.43 9.08 1.63
CA PRO A 48 -0.94 7.72 1.38
C PRO A 48 -0.66 6.73 2.54
N LEU A 49 -1.51 5.72 2.72
CA LEU A 49 -1.31 4.60 3.66
C LEU A 49 -0.94 3.34 2.88
N ILE A 50 0.18 2.71 3.24
CA ILE A 50 0.64 1.44 2.67
C ILE A 50 0.32 0.30 3.63
N VAL A 51 -0.42 -0.67 3.11
CA VAL A 51 -0.85 -1.89 3.82
C VAL A 51 -0.19 -3.08 3.13
N ILE A 52 0.56 -3.88 3.89
CA ILE A 52 1.22 -5.08 3.39
C ILE A 52 0.63 -6.28 4.13
N ASN A 53 0.09 -7.25 3.39
CA ASN A 53 -0.58 -8.44 3.93
C ASN A 53 -1.66 -8.10 4.98
N GLY A 54 -2.46 -7.07 4.72
CA GLY A 54 -3.52 -6.59 5.60
C GLY A 54 -3.05 -5.77 6.81
N GLN A 55 -1.73 -5.60 6.98
CA GLN A 55 -1.15 -4.85 8.10
C GLN A 55 -0.70 -3.45 7.65
N PRO A 56 -1.12 -2.36 8.33
CA PRO A 56 -0.60 -1.02 8.09
C PRO A 56 0.92 -0.97 8.35
N ARG A 57 1.70 -0.45 7.40
CA ARG A 57 3.17 -0.37 7.51
C ARG A 57 3.72 1.04 7.42
N PHE A 58 3.26 1.83 6.46
CA PHE A 58 3.76 3.19 6.22
C PHE A 58 2.62 4.15 5.97
N HIS A 59 2.78 5.41 6.38
CA HIS A 59 1.79 6.44 6.09
C HIS A 59 2.45 7.81 5.89
N GLY A 60 1.95 8.62 4.95
CA GLY A 60 2.44 9.97 4.65
C GLY A 60 3.62 9.95 3.68
N GLY A 61 4.72 10.61 4.05
CA GLY A 61 5.92 10.69 3.21
C GLY A 61 6.58 9.32 3.05
N ILE A 62 6.47 8.73 1.86
CA ILE A 62 6.96 7.39 1.54
C ILE A 62 7.85 7.40 0.28
N SER A 63 8.73 6.41 0.16
CA SER A 63 9.56 6.18 -1.03
C SER A 63 9.42 4.74 -1.52
N ASN A 64 9.63 4.52 -2.82
CA ASN A 64 9.58 3.19 -3.42
C ASN A 64 10.65 2.25 -2.85
N GLU A 65 11.82 2.79 -2.50
CA GLU A 65 12.92 2.05 -1.86
C GLU A 65 12.48 1.50 -0.51
N MET A 66 11.92 2.34 0.36
CA MET A 66 11.44 1.94 1.69
C MET A 66 10.38 0.84 1.62
N ILE A 67 9.49 0.90 0.64
CA ILE A 67 8.43 -0.10 0.46
C ILE A 67 9.02 -1.39 -0.11
N SER A 68 9.92 -1.30 -1.08
CA SER A 68 10.61 -2.46 -1.66
C SER A 68 11.42 -3.22 -0.61
N ASP A 69 12.15 -2.50 0.24
CA ASP A 69 12.93 -3.10 1.34
C ASP A 69 12.00 -3.88 2.29
N ALA A 70 10.88 -3.28 2.69
CA ALA A 70 9.92 -3.93 3.57
C ALA A 70 9.23 -5.15 2.95
N VAL A 71 9.01 -5.14 1.63
CA VAL A 71 8.51 -6.30 0.90
C VAL A 71 9.59 -7.39 0.84
N SER A 72 10.85 -7.02 0.63
CA SER A 72 11.97 -7.97 0.52
C SER A 72 12.19 -8.80 1.78
N GLU A 73 11.89 -8.26 2.97
CA GLU A 73 11.96 -8.99 4.25
C GLU A 73 10.89 -10.08 4.40
N LEU A 74 9.92 -10.14 3.50
CA LEU A 74 8.78 -11.06 3.55
C LEU A 74 8.84 -12.18 2.51
N VAL A 75 9.82 -12.15 1.59
CA VAL A 75 9.96 -13.07 0.45
C VAL A 75 11.13 -14.04 0.62
#